data_AF-A0A2D8EUJ7-F1
#
_entry.id   AF-A0A2D8EUJ7-F1
#
_cell.length_a   1.000
_cell.length_b   1.000
_cell.length_c   1.000
_cell.angle_alpha   90.00
_cell.angle_beta   90.00
_cell.angle_gamma   90.00
#
_symmetry.space_group_name_H-M   'P 1'
#
loop_
_entity.id
_entity.type
_entity.pdbx_description
1 polymer ?
#
loop_
_entity_poly.entity_id
_entity_poly.type
_entity_poly.pdbx_seq_one_letter_code
_entity_poly.pdbx_strand_id
1 'polypeptide(L)'
;MAPKRKPDPKKGTGKKPKGSGRRLYTDENPKDTVSIKFATPTDARNTVTKVRKLKKPYARKIQILTVGEQRAKVMKKTEVANIFKKAKQTLKKQKERKDGKKIS
;
A
#
# COMPACT_ATOMS: atom_id res chain seq x y z
N MET A 1 42.86 6.41 20.72
CA MET A 1 42.29 6.82 19.42
C MET A 1 40.85 6.37 19.33
N ALA A 2 39.88 7.29 19.29
CA ALA A 2 38.47 6.93 19.13
C ALA A 2 38.23 6.30 17.73
N PRO A 3 37.38 5.26 17.61
CA PRO A 3 37.13 4.62 16.33
C PRO A 3 36.51 5.61 15.34
N LYS A 4 37.04 5.66 14.09
CA LYS A 4 36.48 6.44 12.98
C LYS A 4 34.99 6.07 12.81
N ARG A 5 34.11 7.04 13.05
CA ARG A 5 32.66 6.87 12.87
C ARG A 5 32.38 6.51 11.41
N LYS A 6 31.65 5.42 11.19
CA LYS A 6 31.24 5.00 9.83
C LYS A 6 30.43 6.13 9.18
N PRO A 7 30.64 6.40 7.87
CA PRO A 7 29.88 7.43 7.17
C PRO A 7 28.39 7.09 7.15
N ASP A 8 27.54 8.11 7.25
CA ASP A 8 26.08 7.91 7.25
C ASP A 8 25.60 7.24 5.94
N PRO A 9 24.66 6.27 6.01
CA PRO A 9 24.11 5.64 4.82
C PRO A 9 23.42 6.68 3.94
N LYS A 10 23.84 6.77 2.66
CA LYS A 10 23.33 7.76 1.69
C LYS A 10 21.94 7.44 1.14
N LYS A 11 21.50 6.18 1.22
CA LYS A 11 20.21 5.69 0.70
C LYS A 11 19.28 5.38 1.88
N GLY A 12 17.99 5.67 1.74
CA GLY A 12 16.98 5.43 2.79
C GLY A 12 17.08 6.36 3.99
N THR A 13 17.84 7.46 3.88
CA THR A 13 17.91 8.50 4.91
C THR A 13 17.41 9.82 4.35
N GLY A 14 16.73 10.58 5.19
CA GLY A 14 16.19 11.88 4.84
C GLY A 14 17.27 12.93 4.72
N LYS A 15 16.85 14.14 4.35
CA LYS A 15 17.73 15.31 4.29
C LYS A 15 18.39 15.52 5.66
N LYS A 16 19.72 15.57 5.69
CA LYS A 16 20.48 15.84 6.92
C LYS A 16 20.34 17.32 7.28
N PRO A 17 19.80 17.68 8.46
CA PRO A 17 19.79 19.07 8.90
C PRO A 17 21.22 19.57 9.09
N LYS A 18 21.50 20.84 8.73
CA LYS A 18 22.80 21.48 9.00
C LYS A 18 23.00 21.54 10.53
N GLY A 19 24.18 21.17 11.02
CA GLY A 19 24.52 21.19 12.44
C GLY A 19 24.12 19.95 13.25
N SER A 20 23.44 18.96 12.66
CA SER A 20 23.08 17.71 13.34
C SER A 20 23.91 16.53 12.87
N GLY A 21 24.38 15.70 13.81
CA GLY A 21 25.00 14.41 13.52
C GLY A 21 24.00 13.33 13.06
N ARG A 22 22.70 13.59 13.19
CA ARG A 22 21.61 12.63 12.88
C ARG A 22 20.88 13.02 11.59
N ARG A 23 20.67 12.07 10.69
CA ARG A 23 19.75 12.22 9.56
C ARG A 23 18.33 11.96 10.04
N LEU A 24 17.37 12.78 9.59
CA LEU A 24 15.95 12.46 9.76
C LEU A 24 15.69 11.15 9.04
N TYR A 25 15.15 10.14 9.71
CA TYR A 25 14.80 8.87 9.06
C TYR A 25 13.61 9.12 8.15
N THR A 26 13.84 9.24 6.84
CA THR A 26 12.77 9.10 5.86
C THR A 26 12.73 7.64 5.49
N ASP A 27 11.88 6.88 6.16
CA ASP A 27 11.56 5.49 5.81
C ASP A 27 10.84 5.37 4.46
N GLU A 28 10.85 6.42 3.67
CA GLU A 28 10.16 6.47 2.38
C GLU A 28 11.00 5.68 1.38
N ASN A 29 10.89 4.36 1.44
CA ASN A 29 11.15 3.52 0.30
C ASN A 29 9.96 3.67 -0.66
N PRO A 30 10.05 4.52 -1.72
CA PRO A 30 8.92 4.78 -2.60
C PRO A 30 8.45 3.52 -3.34
N LYS A 31 9.25 2.45 -3.39
CA LYS A 31 8.92 1.17 -4.06
C LYS A 31 7.74 0.44 -3.42
N ASP A 32 7.44 0.69 -2.15
CA ASP A 32 6.31 0.05 -1.44
C ASP A 32 5.05 0.91 -1.38
N THR A 33 5.14 2.13 -1.92
CA THR A 33 3.98 3.00 -2.09
C THR A 33 3.11 2.53 -3.24
N VAL A 34 1.80 2.54 -3.04
CA VAL A 34 0.81 2.25 -4.08
C VAL A 34 -0.14 3.41 -4.17
N SER A 35 -0.13 4.10 -5.31
CA SER A 35 -1.08 5.17 -5.59
C SER A 35 -2.50 4.61 -5.77
N ILE A 36 -3.44 5.20 -5.03
CA ILE A 36 -4.87 4.86 -5.02
C ILE A 36 -5.63 6.08 -5.54
N LYS A 37 -6.31 5.95 -6.69
CA LYS A 37 -7.25 6.97 -7.15
C LYS A 37 -8.68 6.55 -6.78
N PHE A 38 -9.43 7.47 -6.20
CA PHE A 38 -10.79 7.22 -5.70
C PHE A 38 -11.69 8.46 -5.87
N ALA A 39 -11.33 9.35 -6.81
CA ALA A 39 -12.08 10.55 -7.10
C ALA A 39 -13.44 10.20 -7.72
N THR A 40 -13.44 9.34 -8.74
CA THR A 40 -14.63 8.86 -9.45
C THR A 40 -14.82 7.34 -9.32
N PRO A 41 -16.01 6.80 -9.62
CA PRO A 41 -16.23 5.35 -9.72
C PRO A 41 -15.30 4.68 -10.74
N THR A 42 -15.02 5.33 -11.87
CA THR A 42 -14.09 4.85 -12.90
C THR A 42 -12.66 4.74 -12.36
N ASP A 43 -12.19 5.75 -11.62
CA ASP A 43 -10.88 5.72 -10.96
C ASP A 43 -10.77 4.57 -9.96
N ALA A 44 -11.85 4.31 -9.22
CA ALA A 44 -11.90 3.22 -8.25
C ALA A 44 -11.79 1.87 -8.95
N ARG A 45 -12.53 1.66 -10.05
CA ARG A 45 -12.45 0.44 -10.88
C ARG A 45 -11.04 0.25 -11.44
N ASN A 46 -10.43 1.31 -11.96
CA ASN A 46 -9.05 1.29 -12.48
C ASN A 46 -8.05 0.93 -11.38
N THR A 47 -8.20 1.50 -10.19
CA THR A 47 -7.36 1.19 -9.02
C THR A 47 -7.52 -0.27 -8.60
N VAL A 48 -8.75 -0.79 -8.55
CA VAL A 48 -9.00 -2.22 -8.26
C VAL A 48 -8.30 -3.12 -9.26
N THR A 49 -8.42 -2.83 -10.57
CA THR A 49 -7.76 -3.60 -11.63
C THR A 49 -6.24 -3.57 -11.49
N LYS A 50 -5.67 -2.39 -11.21
CA LYS A 50 -4.23 -2.24 -10.93
C LYS A 50 -3.81 -3.11 -9.74
N VAL A 51 -4.52 -3.02 -8.61
CA VAL A 51 -4.21 -3.78 -7.39
C VAL A 51 -4.29 -5.29 -7.60
N ARG A 52 -5.26 -5.76 -8.39
CA ARG A 52 -5.37 -7.19 -8.75
C ARG A 52 -4.14 -7.66 -9.52
N LYS A 53 -3.64 -6.85 -10.46
CA LYS A 53 -2.46 -7.14 -11.29
C LYS A 53 -1.11 -6.97 -10.56
N LEU A 54 -1.06 -6.23 -9.45
CA LEU A 54 0.20 -6.03 -8.69
C LEU A 54 0.79 -7.37 -8.23
N LYS A 55 2.11 -7.51 -8.38
CA LYS A 55 2.92 -8.60 -7.81
C LYS A 55 3.21 -8.35 -6.32
N LYS A 56 2.17 -8.16 -5.53
CA LYS A 56 2.23 -7.98 -4.06
C LYS A 56 1.43 -9.11 -3.38
N PRO A 57 1.77 -9.50 -2.14
CA PRO A 57 1.08 -10.59 -1.45
C PRO A 57 -0.41 -10.26 -1.21
N TYR A 58 -1.22 -11.31 -1.03
CA TYR A 58 -2.68 -11.18 -0.81
C TYR A 58 -3.01 -10.18 0.30
N ALA A 59 -2.36 -10.31 1.46
CA ALA A 59 -2.55 -9.41 2.60
C ALA A 59 -2.34 -7.93 2.21
N ARG A 60 -1.29 -7.65 1.44
CA ARG A 60 -0.99 -6.28 0.98
C ARG A 60 -2.05 -5.74 0.03
N LYS A 61 -2.58 -6.57 -0.87
CA LYS A 61 -3.69 -6.18 -1.75
C LYS A 61 -4.94 -5.82 -0.95
N ILE A 62 -5.27 -6.59 0.08
CA ILE A 62 -6.43 -6.34 0.96
C ILE A 62 -6.25 -5.04 1.76
N GLN A 63 -5.06 -4.77 2.28
CA GLN A 63 -4.76 -3.50 2.97
C GLN A 63 -5.03 -2.30 2.06
N ILE A 64 -4.49 -2.30 0.85
CA ILE A 64 -4.65 -1.22 -0.12
C ILE A 64 -6.14 -0.97 -0.42
N LEU A 65 -6.90 -2.03 -0.69
CA LEU A 65 -8.34 -1.92 -0.95
C LEU A 65 -9.13 -1.42 0.26
N THR A 66 -8.71 -1.80 1.47
CA THR A 66 -9.35 -1.38 2.72
C THR A 66 -9.14 0.12 2.98
N VAL A 67 -7.93 0.62 2.75
CA VAL A 67 -7.64 2.07 2.84
C VAL A 67 -8.47 2.84 1.83
N GLY A 68 -8.59 2.35 0.58
CA GLY A 68 -9.44 2.95 -0.44
C GLY A 68 -10.92 3.01 -0.05
N GLU A 69 -11.45 1.92 0.51
CA GLU A 69 -12.82 1.87 1.04
C GLU A 69 -13.04 2.87 2.18
N GLN A 70 -12.14 2.90 3.17
CA GLN A 70 -12.27 3.79 4.32
C GLN A 70 -12.26 5.26 3.89
N ARG A 71 -11.30 5.66 3.05
CA ARG A 71 -11.22 7.03 2.52
C ARG A 71 -12.49 7.41 1.75
N ALA A 72 -13.01 6.49 0.94
CA ALA A 72 -14.27 6.72 0.23
C ALA A 72 -15.46 6.88 1.18
N LYS A 73 -15.54 6.10 2.26
CA LYS A 73 -16.59 6.23 3.29
C LYS A 73 -16.51 7.56 4.04
N VAL A 74 -15.32 7.98 4.47
CA VAL A 74 -15.11 9.26 5.16
C VAL A 74 -15.57 10.42 4.28
N MET A 75 -15.30 10.34 2.97
CA MET A 75 -15.75 11.34 2.00
C MET A 75 -17.19 11.11 1.48
N LYS A 76 -17.98 10.23 2.12
CA LYS A 76 -19.37 9.90 1.75
C LYS A 76 -19.56 9.43 0.30
N LYS A 77 -18.51 8.92 -0.36
CA LYS A 77 -18.56 8.36 -1.73
C LYS A 77 -19.01 6.90 -1.69
N THR A 78 -20.31 6.69 -1.50
CA THR A 78 -20.92 5.36 -1.30
C THR A 78 -20.64 4.39 -2.44
N GLU A 79 -20.79 4.81 -3.70
CA GLU A 79 -20.52 3.95 -4.87
C GLU A 79 -19.06 3.50 -4.93
N VAL A 80 -18.13 4.44 -4.70
CA VAL A 80 -16.68 4.17 -4.69
C VAL A 80 -16.33 3.20 -3.57
N ALA A 81 -16.87 3.41 -2.36
CA ALA A 81 -16.68 2.48 -1.25
C ALA A 81 -17.20 1.08 -1.57
N ASN A 82 -18.36 0.98 -2.23
CA ASN A 82 -18.96 -0.29 -2.66
C ASN A 82 -18.09 -1.03 -3.68
N ILE A 83 -17.44 -0.32 -4.60
CA ILE A 83 -16.51 -0.91 -5.57
C ILE A 83 -15.32 -1.57 -4.85
N PHE A 84 -14.70 -0.86 -3.90
CA PHE A 84 -13.60 -1.43 -3.10
C PHE A 84 -14.06 -2.60 -2.23
N LYS A 85 -15.24 -2.50 -1.60
CA LYS A 85 -15.84 -3.59 -0.80
C LYS A 85 -16.04 -4.86 -1.63
N LYS A 86 -16.65 -4.74 -2.82
CA LYS A 86 -16.86 -5.86 -3.75
C LYS A 86 -15.53 -6.46 -4.18
N ALA A 87 -14.53 -5.64 -4.47
CA ALA A 87 -13.20 -6.11 -4.86
C ALA A 87 -12.53 -6.99 -3.78
N LYS A 88 -12.66 -6.60 -2.50
CA LYS A 88 -12.15 -7.41 -1.37
C LYS A 88 -12.85 -8.75 -1.26
N GLN A 89 -14.19 -8.76 -1.39
CA GLN A 89 -14.97 -10.00 -1.33
C GLN A 89 -14.57 -10.97 -2.45
N THR A 90 -14.37 -10.48 -3.68
CA THR A 90 -13.88 -11.32 -4.78
C THR A 90 -12.51 -11.92 -4.47
N LEU A 91 -11.57 -11.12 -3.96
CA LEU A 91 -10.23 -11.62 -3.61
C LEU A 91 -10.27 -12.64 -2.47
N LYS A 92 -11.13 -12.44 -1.46
CA LYS A 92 -11.35 -13.40 -0.37
C LYS A 92 -11.85 -14.74 -0.91
N LYS A 93 -12.92 -14.74 -1.72
CA LYS A 93 -13.45 -15.96 -2.36
C LYS A 93 -12.41 -16.67 -3.22
N GLN A 94 -11.60 -15.92 -3.99
CA GLN A 94 -10.52 -16.49 -4.79
C GLN A 94 -9.43 -17.14 -3.93
N LYS A 95 -9.11 -16.56 -2.77
CA LYS A 95 -8.13 -17.11 -1.83
C LYS A 95 -8.65 -18.39 -1.18
N GLU A 96 -9.88 -18.36 -0.68
CA GLU A 96 -10.55 -19.54 -0.09
C GLU A 96 -10.63 -20.71 -1.07
N ARG A 97 -11.01 -20.47 -2.33
CA ARG A 97 -11.03 -21.52 -3.37
C ARG A 97 -9.66 -22.13 -3.62
N LYS A 98 -8.60 -21.32 -3.61
CA LYS A 98 -7.22 -21.81 -3.79
C LYS A 98 -6.75 -22.62 -2.60
N ASP A 99 -7.13 -22.22 -1.40
CA ASP A 99 -6.74 -22.92 -0.18
C ASP A 99 -7.54 -24.23 -0.02
N GLY A 100 -8.83 -24.24 -0.35
CA GLY A 100 -9.64 -25.47 -0.41
C GLY A 100 -9.12 -26.48 -1.45
N LYS A 101 -8.71 -26.01 -2.64
CA LYS A 101 -8.09 -26.86 -3.67
C LYS A 101 -6.71 -27.41 -3.27
N LYS A 102 -6.04 -26.82 -2.29
CA LYS A 102 -4.77 -27.36 -1.77
C LYS A 102 -4.96 -28.50 -0.77
N ILE A 103 -6.16 -28.63 -0.21
CA ILE A 103 -6.51 -29.60 0.83
C ILE A 103 -7.19 -30.83 0.22
N SER A 104 -7.82 -30.68 -0.95
CA SER A 104 -8.35 -31.76 -1.80
C SER A 104 -7.26 -32.37 -2.69
#